data_AF-A0A198FNX5-F1
#
_entry.id   AF-A0A198FNX5-F1
#
_cell.length_a   1.000
_cell.length_b   1.000
_cell.length_c   1.000
_cell.angle_alpha   90.00
_cell.angle_beta   90.00
_cell.angle_gamma   90.00
#
_symmetry.space_group_name_H-M   'P 1'
#
loop_
_entity.id
_entity.type
_entity.pdbx_description
1 polymer ?
#
loop_
_entity_poly.entity_id
_entity_poly.type
_entity_poly.pdbx_seq_one_letter_code
_entity_poly.pdbx_strand_id
1 'polypeptide(L)'
;MTNSENYVAGRTKASNSSGNDNANYIETQVTTETLTTGTSFIITPRIMSNGNIEVVSGFTRSTLNGFKRVGEGDNELMLPNISSIQMFNTSLLRPGNIAIVGEFDSEENNDGSNIGIFSYGRSEANKNNTTVMVVGVDYYNNAPVNHE
;
A
#
# COMPACT_ATOMS: atom_id res chain seq x y z
N MET A 1 -1.37 -0.89 -7.41
CA MET A 1 -2.69 -1.54 -7.25
C MET A 1 -3.26 -1.10 -5.92
N THR A 2 -4.56 -0.82 -5.88
CA THR A 2 -5.23 -0.26 -4.70
C THR A 2 -6.51 -1.05 -4.46
N ASN A 3 -6.73 -1.46 -3.21
CA ASN A 3 -7.92 -2.17 -2.77
C ASN A 3 -8.61 -1.32 -1.70
N SER A 4 -9.93 -1.17 -1.81
CA SER A 4 -10.75 -0.44 -0.84
C SER A 4 -11.83 -1.35 -0.29
N GLU A 5 -11.95 -1.39 1.04
CA GLU A 5 -12.98 -2.17 1.74
C GLU A 5 -13.68 -1.29 2.77
N ASN A 6 -15.00 -1.48 2.92
CA ASN A 6 -15.80 -0.79 3.92
C ASN A 6 -15.98 -1.67 5.16
N TYR A 7 -15.97 -1.08 6.35
CA TYR A 7 -16.15 -1.80 7.60
C TYR A 7 -16.97 -1.01 8.61
N VAL A 8 -17.55 -1.72 9.59
CA VAL A 8 -18.29 -1.10 10.69
C VAL A 8 -17.30 -0.66 11.76
N ALA A 9 -17.06 0.64 11.83
CA ALA A 9 -16.12 1.26 12.78
C ALA A 9 -16.77 1.55 14.14
N GLY A 10 -18.09 1.75 14.17
CA GLY A 10 -18.79 2.15 15.39
C GLY A 10 -20.27 1.77 15.40
N ARG A 11 -20.81 1.60 16.60
CA ARG A 11 -22.26 1.50 16.84
C ARG A 11 -22.61 2.30 18.08
N THR A 12 -23.62 3.17 17.98
CA THR A 12 -24.13 3.97 19.09
C THR A 12 -25.58 3.57 19.34
N LYS A 13 -25.91 3.23 20.59
CA LYS A 13 -27.28 2.89 20.99
C LYS A 13 -27.86 3.98 21.87
N ALA A 14 -29.05 4.46 21.52
CA ALA A 14 -29.84 5.35 22.34
C ALA A 14 -31.14 4.65 22.74
N SER A 15 -31.39 4.54 24.05
CA SER A 15 -32.68 4.11 24.57
C SER A 15 -33.57 5.33 24.73
N ASN A 16 -34.61 5.42 23.91
CA ASN A 16 -35.60 6.48 24.02
C ASN A 16 -36.84 5.93 24.74
N SER A 17 -37.11 6.46 25.92
CA SER A 17 -38.36 6.20 26.63
C SER A 17 -39.31 7.36 26.40
N SER A 18 -40.35 7.13 25.59
CA SER A 18 -41.44 8.10 25.43
C SER A 18 -42.38 7.99 26.64
N GLY A 19 -42.51 9.06 27.42
CA GLY A 19 -43.22 9.07 28.71
C GLY A 19 -44.73 8.83 28.66
N ASN A 20 -45.33 8.56 27.50
CA ASN A 20 -46.78 8.36 27.35
C ASN A 20 -47.20 7.02 26.73
N ASP A 21 -46.28 6.24 26.16
CA ASP A 21 -46.57 4.91 25.63
C ASP A 21 -45.52 3.93 26.16
N ASN A 22 -45.95 2.78 26.67
CA ASN A 22 -45.08 1.71 27.19
C ASN A 22 -44.18 1.04 26.11
N ALA A 23 -43.83 1.76 25.04
CA ALA A 23 -42.94 1.33 23.98
C ALA A 23 -41.53 1.88 24.23
N ASN A 24 -40.69 1.06 24.85
CA ASN A 24 -39.24 1.27 24.79
C ASN A 24 -38.75 0.83 23.41
N TYR A 25 -38.14 1.74 22.65
CA TYR A 25 -37.42 1.40 21.44
C TYR A 25 -35.94 1.77 21.56
N ILE A 26 -35.08 0.90 21.04
CA ILE A 26 -33.63 1.09 21.01
C ILE A 26 -33.28 1.56 19.61
N GLU A 27 -32.82 2.80 19.49
CA GLU A 27 -32.24 3.31 18.26
C GLU A 27 -30.77 2.88 18.19
N THR A 28 -30.37 2.23 17.10
CA THR A 28 -28.97 1.85 16.85
C THR A 28 -28.47 2.59 15.62
N GLN A 29 -27.47 3.45 15.81
CA GLN A 29 -26.77 4.12 14.72
C GLN A 29 -25.48 3.36 14.42
N VAL A 30 -25.24 3.06 13.14
CA VAL A 30 -24.04 2.33 12.67
C VAL A 30 -23.14 3.32 11.95
N THR A 31 -21.89 3.40 12.38
CA THR A 31 -20.83 4.19 11.73
C THR A 31 -19.97 3.27 10.88
N THR A 32 -19.89 3.55 9.59
CA THR A 32 -19.06 2.81 8.63
C THR A 32 -17.91 3.66 8.15
N GLU A 33 -16.74 3.05 7.97
CA GLU A 33 -15.55 3.68 7.40
C GLU A 33 -15.02 2.88 6.21
N THR A 34 -14.20 3.54 5.39
CA THR A 34 -13.52 2.92 4.24
C THR A 34 -12.03 2.82 4.53
N LEU A 35 -11.48 1.62 4.42
CA LEU A 35 -10.05 1.39 4.44
C LEU A 35 -9.52 1.24 3.01
N THR A 36 -8.45 1.96 2.69
CA THR A 36 -7.72 1.80 1.43
C THR A 36 -6.33 1.22 1.71
N THR A 37 -6.03 0.09 1.08
CA THR A 37 -4.72 -0.56 1.09
C THR A 37 -4.18 -0.68 -0.34
N GLY A 38 -2.89 -0.93 -0.50
CA GLY A 38 -2.30 -0.99 -1.84
C GLY A 38 -0.81 -0.72 -1.85
N THR A 39 -0.31 -0.51 -3.05
CA THR A 39 1.11 -0.27 -3.32
C THR A 39 1.34 1.17 -3.74
N SER A 40 2.33 1.82 -3.14
CA SER A 40 2.79 3.17 -3.46
C SER A 40 4.28 3.18 -3.76
N PHE A 41 4.67 4.04 -4.71
CA PHE A 41 6.05 4.26 -5.10
C PHE A 41 6.32 5.75 -5.12
N ILE A 42 7.47 6.15 -4.59
CA ILE A 42 7.97 7.52 -4.64
C ILE A 42 9.32 7.46 -5.34
N ILE A 43 9.53 8.35 -6.31
CA ILE A 43 10.78 8.46 -7.05
C ILE A 43 11.20 9.92 -7.04
N THR A 44 12.41 10.18 -6.57
CA THR A 44 12.99 11.51 -6.52
C THR A 44 14.33 11.48 -7.26
N PRO A 45 14.34 11.82 -8.56
CA PRO A 45 15.57 11.94 -9.31
C PRO A 45 16.26 13.28 -9.04
N ARG A 46 17.60 13.27 -9.04
CA ARG A 46 18.46 14.45 -8.91
C ARG A 46 19.65 14.33 -9.86
N ILE A 47 19.84 15.35 -10.71
CA ILE A 47 21.02 15.45 -11.57
C ILE A 47 22.20 15.96 -10.73
N MET A 48 23.31 15.23 -10.77
CA MET A 48 24.56 15.58 -10.11
C MET A 48 25.46 16.43 -11.02
N SER A 49 26.41 17.15 -10.43
CA SER A 49 27.37 18.00 -11.16
C SER A 49 28.27 17.22 -12.13
N ASN A 50 28.46 15.92 -11.90
CA ASN A 50 29.21 15.02 -12.78
C ASN A 50 28.36 14.39 -13.89
N GLY A 51 27.10 14.82 -14.06
CA GLY A 51 26.19 14.33 -15.09
C GLY A 51 25.51 12.99 -14.76
N ASN A 52 25.84 12.36 -13.63
CA ASN A 52 25.10 11.21 -13.14
C ASN A 52 23.76 11.65 -12.53
N ILE A 53 22.84 10.70 -12.41
CA ILE A 53 21.53 10.93 -11.81
C ILE A 53 21.39 10.05 -10.59
N GLU A 54 21.26 10.68 -9.44
CA GLU A 54 20.88 10.05 -8.20
C GLU A 54 19.37 9.84 -8.21
N VAL A 55 18.92 8.62 -7.98
CA VAL A 55 17.50 8.28 -7.87
C VAL A 55 17.27 7.74 -6.47
N VAL A 56 16.55 8.51 -5.68
CA VAL A 56 16.01 8.03 -4.40
C VAL A 56 14.63 7.45 -4.69
N SER A 57 14.40 6.22 -4.24
CA SER A 57 13.14 5.51 -4.41
C SER A 57 12.61 5.03 -3.07
N GLY A 58 11.30 5.19 -2.88
CA GLY A 58 10.56 4.65 -1.74
C GLY A 58 9.47 3.72 -2.25
N PHE A 59 9.34 2.56 -1.62
CA PHE A 59 8.28 1.60 -1.91
C PHE A 59 7.51 1.32 -0.63
N THR A 60 6.19 1.38 -0.71
CA THR A 60 5.30 0.99 0.37
C THR A 60 4.25 0.03 -0.17
N ARG A 61 4.09 -1.13 0.46
CA ARG A 61 2.98 -2.04 0.20
C ARG A 61 2.22 -2.28 1.49
N SER A 62 0.94 -1.97 1.47
CA SER A 62 0.01 -2.25 2.55
C SER A 62 -1.03 -3.26 2.08
N THR A 63 -1.28 -4.29 2.88
CA THR A 63 -2.25 -5.36 2.59
C THR A 63 -3.17 -5.53 3.79
N LEU A 64 -4.47 -5.63 3.55
CA LEU A 64 -5.44 -6.00 4.58
C LEU A 64 -5.41 -7.51 4.77
N ASN A 65 -5.05 -7.96 5.97
CA ASN A 65 -5.03 -9.38 6.34
C ASN A 65 -6.42 -9.87 6.79
N GLY A 66 -7.36 -8.94 7.01
CA GLY A 66 -8.73 -9.20 7.42
C GLY A 66 -9.19 -8.28 8.54
N PHE A 67 -10.42 -8.50 9.01
CA PHE A 67 -11.01 -7.75 10.12
C PHE A 67 -11.09 -8.63 11.37
N LYS A 68 -10.50 -8.15 12.48
CA LYS A 68 -10.76 -8.72 13.79
C LYS A 68 -12.07 -8.15 14.31
N ARG A 69 -13.01 -9.02 14.66
CA ARG A 69 -14.26 -8.59 15.30
C ARG A 69 -14.07 -8.48 16.80
N VAL A 70 -14.51 -7.38 17.39
CA VAL A 70 -14.40 -7.12 18.83
C VAL A 70 -15.76 -6.70 19.37
N GLY A 71 -16.17 -7.30 20.48
CA GLY A 71 -17.51 -7.16 21.05
C GLY A 71 -18.38 -8.39 20.78
N GLU A 72 -19.57 -8.40 21.38
CA GLU A 72 -20.54 -9.49 21.24
C GLU A 72 -21.90 -8.93 20.80
N GLY A 73 -22.60 -9.69 19.95
CA GLY A 73 -23.93 -9.37 19.45
C GLY A 73 -24.01 -7.98 18.79
N ASP A 74 -24.94 -7.16 19.28
CA ASP A 74 -25.25 -5.85 18.71
C ASP A 74 -24.17 -4.77 18.98
N ASN A 75 -23.05 -5.10 19.64
CA ASN A 75 -21.91 -4.20 19.87
C ASN A 75 -20.66 -4.62 19.07
N GLU A 76 -20.79 -5.55 18.12
CA GLU A 76 -19.67 -6.02 17.31
C GLU A 76 -19.10 -4.88 16.44
N LEU A 77 -17.79 -4.64 16.58
CA LEU A 77 -16.98 -3.71 15.81
C LEU A 77 -15.97 -4.48 14.94
N MET A 78 -15.62 -3.92 13.80
CA MET A 78 -14.60 -4.48 12.90
C MET A 78 -13.32 -3.67 13.00
N LEU A 79 -12.23 -4.30 13.43
CA LEU A 79 -10.90 -3.69 13.49
C LEU A 79 -10.04 -4.24 12.34
N PRO A 80 -9.61 -3.40 11.38
CA PRO A 80 -8.76 -3.87 10.29
C PRO A 80 -7.37 -4.27 10.79
N ASN A 81 -6.89 -5.43 10.33
CA ASN A 81 -5.52 -5.89 10.53
C ASN A 81 -4.72 -5.65 9.24
N ILE A 82 -3.79 -4.70 9.27
CA ILE A 82 -3.04 -4.27 8.08
C ILE A 82 -1.56 -4.61 8.29
N SER A 83 -0.97 -5.32 7.33
CA SER A 83 0.48 -5.44 7.22
C SER A 83 1.00 -4.41 6.24
N SER A 84 2.07 -3.70 6.63
CA SER A 84 2.75 -2.74 5.76
C SER A 84 4.24 -3.05 5.70
N ILE A 85 4.79 -3.02 4.49
CA ILE A 85 6.22 -3.13 4.23
C ILE A 85 6.65 -1.84 3.54
N GLN A 86 7.76 -1.28 4.00
CA GLN A 86 8.35 -0.05 3.47
C GLN A 86 9.83 -0.27 3.16
N MET A 87 10.29 0.26 2.04
CA MET A 87 11.68 0.19 1.59
C MET A 87 12.12 1.54 1.03
N PHE A 88 13.37 1.90 1.28
CA PHE A 88 14.01 3.09 0.74
C PHE A 88 15.35 2.70 0.12
N ASN A 89 15.54 3.01 -1.16
CA ASN A 89 16.77 2.75 -1.89
C ASN A 89 17.28 4.03 -2.56
N THR A 90 18.60 4.18 -2.61
CA THR A 90 19.27 5.21 -3.40
C THR A 90 20.13 4.53 -4.44
N SER A 91 19.99 4.92 -5.70
CA SER A 91 20.76 4.40 -6.82
C SER A 91 21.42 5.54 -7.60
N LEU A 92 22.62 5.29 -8.12
CA LEU A 92 23.32 6.23 -9.00
C LEU A 92 23.32 5.69 -10.43
N LEU A 93 22.71 6.45 -11.34
CA LEU A 93 22.52 6.06 -12.72
C LEU A 93 23.31 6.98 -13.65
N ARG A 94 23.82 6.40 -14.74
CA ARG A 94 24.32 7.17 -15.87
C ARG A 94 23.19 7.40 -16.87
N PRO A 95 23.10 8.57 -17.52
CA PRO A 95 22.16 8.76 -18.61
C PRO A 95 22.36 7.74 -19.73
N GLY A 96 21.28 7.33 -20.38
CA GLY A 96 21.27 6.27 -21.41
C GLY A 96 21.16 4.85 -20.87
N ASN A 97 21.15 4.66 -19.54
CA ASN A 97 21.03 3.35 -18.91
C ASN A 97 19.65 3.11 -18.30
N ILE A 98 19.25 1.84 -18.29
CA ILE A 98 18.11 1.32 -17.53
C ILE A 98 18.66 0.54 -16.34
N ALA A 99 18.11 0.77 -15.15
CA ALA A 99 18.50 0.04 -13.94
C ALA A 99 17.28 -0.41 -13.14
N ILE A 100 17.42 -1.57 -12.53
CA ILE A 100 16.52 -2.06 -11.49
C ILE A 100 16.95 -1.41 -10.19
N VAL A 101 16.05 -0.61 -9.59
CA VAL A 101 16.33 0.14 -8.35
C VAL A 101 15.64 -0.47 -7.13
N GLY A 102 14.86 -1.53 -7.34
CA GLY A 102 14.26 -2.33 -6.29
C GLY A 102 13.59 -3.58 -6.83
N GLU A 103 13.77 -4.69 -6.12
CA GLU A 103 13.04 -5.94 -6.31
C GLU A 103 12.39 -6.30 -4.99
N PHE A 104 11.12 -6.69 -5.04
CA PHE A 104 10.34 -7.09 -3.90
C PHE A 104 9.76 -8.47 -4.17
N ASP A 105 10.13 -9.46 -3.35
CA ASP A 105 9.49 -10.76 -3.34
C ASP A 105 8.70 -10.96 -2.04
N SER A 106 7.48 -11.48 -2.17
CA SER A 106 6.60 -11.82 -1.06
C SER A 106 6.12 -13.24 -1.24
N GLU A 107 6.54 -14.10 -0.31
CA GLU A 107 5.97 -15.43 -0.16
C GLU A 107 4.76 -15.34 0.78
N GLU A 108 3.60 -15.72 0.25
CA GLU A 108 2.37 -15.87 1.02
C GLU A 108 2.35 -17.30 1.58
N ASN A 109 2.83 -17.49 2.80
CA ASN A 109 2.73 -18.77 3.49
C ASN A 109 1.28 -18.99 3.95
N ASN A 110 0.76 -20.21 3.77
CA ASN A 110 -0.63 -20.60 4.09
C ASN A 110 -1.08 -20.30 5.54
N ASP A 111 -0.17 -19.94 6.45
CA ASP A 111 -0.45 -19.54 7.84
C ASP A 111 -0.72 -18.04 8.02
N GLY A 112 -0.93 -17.27 6.94
CA GLY A 112 -1.30 -15.84 7.01
C GLY A 112 -0.14 -14.91 7.42
N SER A 113 1.08 -15.42 7.48
CA SER A 113 2.31 -14.65 7.68
C SER A 113 2.96 -14.33 6.34
N ASN A 114 2.99 -13.04 5.98
CA ASN A 114 3.71 -12.56 4.80
C ASN A 114 5.17 -12.28 5.17
N ILE A 115 6.11 -13.03 4.57
CA ILE A 115 7.55 -12.82 4.73
C ILE A 115 8.06 -12.16 3.44
N GLY A 116 8.60 -10.96 3.55
CA GLY A 116 9.29 -10.29 2.45
C GLY A 116 10.76 -10.71 2.41
N ILE A 117 11.19 -11.35 1.32
CA ILE A 117 12.58 -11.77 1.13
C ILE A 117 13.19 -10.94 -0.01
N PHE A 118 14.38 -10.38 0.23
CA PHE A 118 15.19 -9.77 -0.82
C PHE A 118 16.04 -10.86 -1.46
N SER A 119 15.71 -11.29 -2.67
CA SER A 119 16.54 -12.24 -3.42
C SER A 119 17.20 -11.51 -4.59
N TYR A 120 18.53 -11.49 -4.63
CA TYR A 120 19.27 -11.16 -5.84
C TYR A 120 19.64 -12.48 -6.50
N GLY A 121 18.82 -12.91 -7.45
CA GLY A 121 19.09 -14.07 -8.30
C GLY A 121 18.95 -15.43 -7.59
N ARG A 122 17.72 -15.93 -7.45
CA ARG A 122 17.41 -17.35 -7.67
C ARG A 122 15.91 -17.53 -7.87
N SER A 123 15.56 -18.10 -9.02
CA SER A 123 14.19 -18.54 -9.32
C SER A 123 13.90 -19.79 -8.51
N GLU A 124 12.96 -19.71 -7.56
CA GLU A 124 12.26 -20.88 -7.05
C GLU A 124 10.76 -20.75 -7.30
N ALA A 125 10.16 -21.88 -7.68
CA ALA A 125 8.85 -22.00 -8.28
C ALA A 125 7.74 -22.10 -7.23
N ASN A 126 7.63 -21.11 -6.35
CA ASN A 126 6.45 -20.91 -5.51
C ASN A 126 5.61 -19.74 -6.05
N LYS A 127 4.34 -19.66 -5.65
CA LYS A 127 3.41 -18.57 -6.03
C LYS A 127 3.90 -17.25 -5.42
N ASN A 128 4.94 -16.70 -6.00
CA ASN A 128 5.63 -15.51 -5.54
C ASN A 128 5.07 -14.32 -6.30
N ASN A 129 4.61 -13.31 -5.57
CA ASN A 129 4.18 -12.05 -6.18
C ASN A 129 5.35 -11.07 -6.17
N THR A 130 6.24 -11.21 -7.14
CA THR A 130 7.42 -10.36 -7.29
C THR A 130 7.05 -9.03 -7.95
N THR A 131 7.42 -7.92 -7.31
CA THR A 131 7.27 -6.57 -7.86
C THR A 131 8.65 -5.96 -8.10
N VAL A 132 8.91 -5.49 -9.32
CA VAL A 132 10.20 -4.90 -9.70
C VAL A 132 10.02 -3.45 -10.10
N MET A 133 10.91 -2.59 -9.62
CA MET A 133 10.96 -1.18 -9.98
C MET A 133 12.11 -0.93 -10.94
N VAL A 134 11.78 -0.46 -12.15
CA VAL A 134 12.73 -0.17 -13.22
C VAL A 134 12.73 1.32 -13.50
N VAL A 135 13.92 1.93 -13.50
CA VAL A 135 14.12 3.33 -13.85
C VAL A 135 15.01 3.40 -15.08
N GLY A 136 14.46 3.94 -16.17
CA GLY A 136 15.21 4.32 -17.36
C GLY A 136 15.48 5.81 -17.34
N VAL A 137 16.72 6.19 -17.64
CA VAL A 137 17.09 7.59 -17.85
C VAL A 137 17.54 7.77 -19.29
N ASP A 138 16.86 8.66 -20.01
CA ASP A 138 17.28 9.09 -21.34
C ASP A 138 17.96 10.46 -21.33
N TYR A 139 18.74 10.74 -22.37
CA TYR A 139 19.28 12.05 -22.66
C TYR A 139 18.18 12.96 -23.20
N TYR A 140 17.95 14.09 -22.54
CA TYR A 140 17.13 15.15 -23.14
C TYR A 140 17.97 15.91 -24.16
N ASN A 141 17.88 15.53 -25.43
CA ASN A 141 18.63 16.18 -26.50
C ASN A 141 17.85 17.42 -26.99
N ASN A 142 18.15 18.59 -26.43
CA ASN A 142 17.72 19.88 -26.99
C ASN A 142 18.62 20.25 -28.18
N ALA A 143 18.56 19.48 -29.27
CA ALA A 143 19.07 19.99 -30.53
C ALA A 143 18.00 20.97 -31.08
N PRO A 144 18.29 22.27 -31.26
CA PRO A 144 17.37 23.13 -32.00
C PRO A 144 17.21 22.53 -33.40
N VAL A 145 15.95 22.34 -33.82
CA VAL A 145 15.63 22.03 -35.21
C VAL A 145 15.99 23.27 -36.01
N ASN A 146 17.23 23.32 -36.51
CA ASN A 146 17.60 24.29 -37.52
C ASN A 146 16.86 23.88 -38.79
N HIS A 147 15.76 24.56 -39.08
CA HIS A 147 15.19 24.59 -40.41
C HIS A 147 16.17 25.34 -41.31
N GLU A 148 16.93 24.59 -42.12
CA GLU A 148 17.47 25.11 -43.39
C GLU A 148 16.38 25.10 -44.47
#